data_AF-A0A941ZG33-F1
#
_entry.id   AF-A0A941ZG33-F1
#
_cell.length_a   1.000
_cell.length_b   1.000
_cell.length_c   1.000
_cell.angle_alpha   90.00
_cell.angle_beta   90.00
_cell.angle_gamma   90.00
#
_symmetry.space_group_name_H-M   'P 1'
#
loop_
_entity.id
_entity.type
_entity.pdbx_description
1 polymer ?
#
loop_
_entity_poly.entity_id
_entity_poly.type
_entity_poly.pdbx_seq_one_letter_code
_entity_poly.pdbx_strand_id
1 'polypeptide(L)'
;MFDFSFGELAVIGTVALVVLGPERLPKVARTVGEWVGKAQRYVSQVKSDINREMELAELKKLQEEARQAAQSVQSSLTEVSSGIASIETEIGKGTASAATPGEKAPDDYAWEGAGETWQSSVFPRRYKPGPSVDELAEELARLKRQMAMPAGHTGAHRRYAPRARVNRPRIRR
;
A
#
# COMPACT_ATOMS: atom_id res chain seq x y z
N MET A 1 -21.31 -11.98 -12.45
CA MET A 1 -21.95 -11.93 -11.13
C MET A 1 -21.25 -10.89 -10.23
N PHE A 2 -21.00 -9.69 -10.77
CA PHE A 2 -20.62 -8.51 -10.00
C PHE A 2 -21.77 -7.52 -10.15
N ASP A 3 -22.86 -7.81 -9.46
CA ASP A 3 -23.99 -6.91 -9.40
C ASP A 3 -23.63 -5.82 -8.40
N PHE A 4 -22.93 -4.78 -8.87
CA PHE A 4 -22.70 -3.54 -8.12
C PHE A 4 -24.05 -2.85 -7.89
N SER A 5 -24.83 -3.42 -6.98
CA SER A 5 -26.07 -2.85 -6.51
C SER A 5 -25.73 -1.64 -5.66
N PHE A 6 -26.59 -0.63 -5.72
CA PHE A 6 -26.46 0.56 -4.89
C PHE A 6 -26.31 0.21 -3.40
N GLY A 7 -26.95 -0.87 -2.94
CA GLY A 7 -26.83 -1.36 -1.57
C GLY A 7 -25.42 -1.86 -1.21
N GLU A 8 -24.76 -2.59 -2.11
CA GLU A 8 -23.41 -3.11 -1.86
C GLU A 8 -22.38 -1.97 -1.82
N LEU A 9 -22.51 -0.99 -2.72
CA LEU A 9 -21.71 0.23 -2.69
C LEU A 9 -21.91 1.03 -1.39
N ALA A 10 -23.15 1.10 -0.89
CA ALA A 10 -23.44 1.78 0.37
C ALA A 10 -22.79 1.06 1.57
N VAL A 11 -22.82 -0.28 1.61
CA VAL A 11 -22.18 -1.08 2.66
C VAL A 11 -20.66 -0.90 2.62
N ILE A 12 -20.03 -1.04 1.45
CA ILE A 12 -18.57 -0.85 1.28
C ILE A 12 -18.18 0.59 1.66
N GLY A 13 -18.97 1.58 1.23
CA GLY A 13 -18.77 2.99 1.60
C GLY A 13 -18.83 3.21 3.10
N THR A 14 -19.79 2.57 3.79
CA THR A 14 -19.92 2.65 5.25
C THR A 14 -18.72 2.02 5.96
N VAL A 15 -18.28 0.83 5.54
CA VAL A 15 -17.09 0.17 6.10
C VAL A 15 -15.85 1.03 5.87
N ALA A 16 -15.69 1.57 4.67
CA ALA A 16 -14.57 2.45 4.34
C ALA A 16 -14.56 3.74 5.19
N LEU A 17 -15.74 4.31 5.49
CA LEU A 17 -15.88 5.46 6.38
C LEU A 17 -15.43 5.14 7.81
N VAL A 18 -15.76 3.96 8.32
CA VAL A 18 -15.37 3.54 9.69
C VAL A 18 -13.88 3.25 9.77
N VAL A 19 -13.33 2.49 8.82
CA VAL A 19 -11.94 2.03 8.86
C VAL A 19 -10.96 3.16 8.54
N LEU A 20 -11.25 3.92 7.47
CA LEU A 20 -10.35 4.94 6.97
C LEU A 20 -10.66 6.32 7.57
N GLY A 21 -11.90 6.55 7.97
CA GLY A 21 -12.40 7.84 8.45
C GLY A 21 -12.95 8.73 7.31
N PRO A 22 -14.02 9.50 7.57
CA PRO A 22 -14.65 10.39 6.58
C PRO A 22 -13.70 11.47 6.04
N GLU A 23 -12.73 11.90 6.83
CA GLU A 23 -11.77 12.93 6.42
C GLU A 23 -10.73 12.40 5.42
N ARG A 24 -10.45 11.09 5.44
CA ARG A 24 -9.35 10.49 4.67
C ARG A 24 -9.82 9.82 3.37
N LEU A 25 -11.07 9.34 3.33
CA LEU A 25 -11.71 8.80 2.13
C LEU A 25 -11.58 9.68 0.88
N PRO A 26 -11.91 10.99 0.91
CA PRO A 26 -11.82 11.84 -0.27
C PRO A 26 -10.37 12.01 -0.75
N LYS A 27 -9.39 11.93 0.17
CA LYS A 27 -7.98 12.00 -0.18
C LYS A 27 -7.52 10.74 -0.92
N VAL A 28 -7.93 9.55 -0.46
CA VAL A 28 -7.60 8.28 -1.13
C VAL A 28 -8.32 8.15 -2.47
N ALA A 29 -9.61 8.51 -2.54
CA ALA A 29 -10.36 8.49 -3.78
C ALA A 29 -9.71 9.38 -4.86
N ARG A 30 -9.19 10.56 -4.49
CA ARG A 30 -8.43 11.43 -5.41
C ARG A 30 -7.14 10.77 -5.89
N THR A 31 -6.35 10.18 -4.99
CA THR A 31 -5.10 9.50 -5.37
C THR A 31 -5.36 8.32 -6.31
N VAL A 32 -6.33 7.46 -5.97
CA VAL A 32 -6.72 6.31 -6.80
C VAL A 32 -7.27 6.80 -8.14
N GLY A 33 -8.12 7.82 -8.13
CA GLY A 33 -8.68 8.42 -9.35
C GLY A 33 -7.61 9.00 -10.28
N GLU A 34 -6.59 9.67 -9.75
CA GLU A 34 -5.46 10.14 -10.54
C GLU A 34 -4.67 9.00 -11.19
N TRP A 35 -4.47 7.90 -10.47
CA TRP A 35 -3.74 6.74 -10.97
C TRP A 35 -4.53 6.01 -12.05
N VAL A 36 -5.82 5.75 -11.80
CA VAL A 36 -6.73 5.16 -12.78
C VAL A 36 -6.85 6.05 -14.02
N GLY A 37 -6.95 7.37 -13.85
CA GLY A 37 -7.01 8.32 -14.96
C GLY A 37 -5.74 8.33 -15.81
N LYS A 38 -4.56 8.23 -15.18
CA LYS A 38 -3.27 8.08 -15.89
C LYS A 38 -3.20 6.75 -16.65
N ALA A 39 -3.60 5.64 -16.02
CA ALA A 39 -3.64 4.34 -16.66
C ALA A 39 -4.58 4.31 -17.85
N GLN A 40 -5.79 4.87 -17.71
CA GLN A 40 -6.76 4.97 -18.81
C GLN A 40 -6.21 5.77 -19.98
N ARG A 41 -5.52 6.90 -19.71
CA ARG A 41 -4.85 7.69 -20.76
C ARG A 41 -3.75 6.90 -21.47
N TYR A 42 -2.91 6.19 -20.72
CA TYR A 42 -1.85 5.35 -21.29
C TYR A 42 -2.43 4.25 -22.18
N VAL A 43 -3.45 3.54 -21.70
CA VAL A 43 -4.16 2.52 -22.49
C VAL A 43 -4.78 3.12 -23.75
N SER A 44 -5.34 4.34 -23.67
CA SER A 44 -5.91 5.01 -24.84
C SER A 44 -4.85 5.38 -25.89
N GLN A 45 -3.65 5.77 -25.46
CA GLN A 45 -2.51 6.09 -26.34
C GLN A 45 -1.96 4.81 -27.00
N VAL A 46 -1.74 3.77 -26.21
CA VAL A 46 -1.28 2.48 -26.73
C VAL A 46 -2.31 1.89 -27.69
N LYS A 47 -3.61 2.00 -27.38
CA LYS A 47 -4.69 1.58 -28.29
C LYS A 47 -4.70 2.39 -29.59
N SER A 48 -4.42 3.71 -29.53
CA SER A 48 -4.36 4.53 -30.74
C SER A 48 -3.14 4.22 -31.61
N ASP A 49 -2.01 3.90 -30.99
CA ASP A 49 -0.76 3.55 -31.69
C ASP A 49 -0.87 2.14 -32.31
N ILE A 50 -1.40 1.18 -31.56
CA ILE A 50 -1.73 -0.17 -32.03
C ILE A 50 -2.73 -0.15 -33.19
N ASN A 51 -3.81 0.63 -33.09
CA ASN A 51 -4.78 0.77 -34.17
C ASN A 51 -4.20 1.42 -35.44
N ARG A 52 -3.05 2.09 -35.32
CA ARG A 52 -2.37 2.75 -36.44
C ARG A 52 -1.35 1.84 -37.12
N GLU A 53 -0.84 0.83 -36.40
CA GLU A 53 0.25 -0.04 -36.86
C GLU A 53 -0.15 -1.51 -37.11
N MET A 54 -1.26 -2.03 -36.56
CA MET A 54 -1.62 -3.46 -36.67
C MET A 54 -2.64 -3.78 -37.78
N GLU A 55 -2.28 -4.69 -38.70
CA GLU A 55 -3.20 -5.39 -39.59
C GLU A 55 -4.23 -6.20 -38.77
N LEU A 56 -5.50 -6.19 -39.20
CA LEU A 56 -6.69 -6.74 -38.54
C LEU A 56 -6.62 -8.23 -38.11
N ALA A 57 -5.57 -8.97 -38.47
CA ALA A 57 -5.41 -10.38 -38.18
C ALA A 57 -4.87 -10.66 -36.76
N GLU A 58 -3.95 -9.85 -36.24
CA GLU A 58 -3.37 -10.08 -34.90
C GLU A 58 -4.29 -9.61 -33.77
N LEU A 59 -5.11 -8.58 -34.00
CA LEU A 59 -6.12 -8.10 -33.05
C LEU A 59 -7.19 -9.16 -32.77
N LYS A 60 -7.62 -9.91 -33.80
CA LYS A 60 -8.55 -11.03 -33.61
C LYS A 60 -7.95 -12.12 -32.74
N LYS A 61 -6.67 -12.45 -32.95
CA LYS A 61 -5.97 -13.49 -32.20
C LYS A 61 -5.81 -13.11 -30.71
N LEU A 62 -5.41 -11.88 -30.43
CA LEU A 62 -5.30 -11.35 -29.06
C LEU A 62 -6.67 -11.22 -28.37
N GLN A 63 -7.73 -10.85 -29.10
CA GLN A 63 -9.08 -10.80 -28.56
C GLN A 63 -9.61 -12.20 -28.21
N GLU A 64 -9.34 -13.20 -29.05
CA GLU A 64 -9.69 -14.60 -28.80
C GLU A 64 -8.94 -15.13 -27.56
N GLU A 65 -7.64 -14.85 -27.45
CA GLU A 65 -6.81 -15.24 -26.29
C GLU A 65 -7.27 -14.54 -25.00
N ALA A 66 -7.56 -13.24 -25.05
CA ALA A 66 -8.08 -12.50 -23.90
C ALA A 66 -9.46 -13.00 -23.47
N ARG A 67 -10.32 -13.38 -24.43
CA ARG A 67 -11.64 -13.97 -24.16
C ARG A 67 -11.52 -15.35 -23.50
N GLN A 68 -10.59 -16.18 -23.97
CA GLN A 68 -10.30 -17.48 -23.35
C GLN A 68 -9.73 -17.33 -21.94
N ALA A 69 -8.82 -16.38 -21.72
CA ALA A 69 -8.28 -16.08 -20.40
C ALA A 69 -9.35 -15.54 -19.43
N ALA A 70 -10.27 -14.70 -19.91
CA ALA A 70 -11.38 -14.24 -19.10
C ALA A 70 -12.33 -15.38 -18.71
N GLN A 71 -12.60 -16.31 -19.64
CA GLN A 71 -13.42 -17.49 -19.37
C GLN A 71 -12.75 -18.45 -18.38
N SER A 72 -11.44 -18.71 -18.50
CA SER A 72 -10.73 -19.58 -17.56
C SER A 72 -10.71 -19.01 -16.15
N VAL A 73 -10.49 -17.70 -16.01
CA VAL A 73 -10.59 -17.00 -14.71
C VAL A 73 -12.00 -17.11 -14.14
N GLN A 74 -13.04 -16.94 -14.96
CA GLN A 74 -14.42 -17.06 -14.49
C GLN A 74 -14.73 -18.49 -14.02
N SER A 75 -14.26 -19.51 -14.73
CA SER A 75 -14.39 -20.92 -14.31
C SER A 75 -13.71 -21.17 -12.97
N SER A 76 -12.46 -20.71 -12.81
CA SER A 76 -11.72 -20.85 -11.55
C SER A 76 -12.39 -20.11 -10.39
N LEU A 77 -12.95 -18.91 -10.62
CA LEU A 77 -13.68 -18.17 -9.59
C LEU A 77 -14.97 -18.88 -9.17
N THR A 78 -15.65 -19.54 -10.12
CA THR A 78 -16.88 -20.30 -9.84
C THR A 78 -16.57 -21.53 -8.97
N GLU A 79 -15.48 -22.25 -9.29
CA GLU A 79 -15.00 -23.38 -8.51
C GLU A 79 -14.57 -22.96 -7.09
N VAL A 80 -13.80 -21.88 -6.96
CA VAL A 80 -13.42 -21.30 -5.67
C VAL A 80 -14.62 -20.88 -4.84
N SER A 81 -15.63 -20.24 -5.46
CA SER A 81 -16.85 -19.83 -4.76
C SER A 81 -17.64 -21.02 -4.19
N SER A 82 -17.67 -22.13 -4.91
CA SER A 82 -18.32 -23.37 -4.46
C SER A 82 -17.58 -24.06 -3.30
N GLY A 83 -16.24 -23.97 -3.30
CA GLY A 83 -15.41 -24.43 -2.19
C GLY A 83 -15.61 -23.59 -0.92
N ILE A 84 -15.73 -22.27 -1.06
CA ILE A 84 -15.99 -21.35 0.06
C ILE A 84 -17.38 -21.60 0.67
N ALA A 85 -18.42 -21.80 -0.15
CA ALA A 85 -19.75 -22.10 0.35
C ALA A 85 -19.80 -23.40 1.19
N SER A 86 -18.99 -24.39 0.81
CA SER A 86 -18.89 -25.66 1.56
C SER A 86 -18.20 -25.45 2.91
N ILE A 87 -17.16 -24.63 2.95
CA ILE A 87 -16.46 -24.26 4.19
C ILE A 87 -17.37 -23.48 5.15
N GLU A 88 -18.18 -22.56 4.64
CA GLU A 88 -19.13 -21.79 5.46
C GLU A 88 -20.16 -22.68 6.15
N THR A 89 -20.62 -23.75 5.48
CA THR A 89 -21.54 -24.73 6.08
C THR A 89 -20.89 -25.61 7.16
N GLU A 90 -19.59 -25.88 7.06
CA GLU A 90 -18.86 -26.62 8.10
C GLU A 90 -18.53 -25.73 9.31
N ILE A 91 -18.16 -24.48 9.08
CA ILE A 91 -17.92 -23.49 10.15
C ILE A 91 -19.21 -23.20 10.92
N GLY A 92 -20.36 -23.10 10.23
CA GLY A 92 -21.68 -22.91 10.85
C GLY A 92 -22.14 -24.09 11.72
N LYS A 93 -21.63 -25.31 11.49
CA LYS A 93 -21.89 -26.47 12.34
C LYS A 93 -20.98 -26.53 13.57
N GLY A 94 -19.77 -25.99 13.50
CA GLY A 94 -18.82 -25.96 14.61
C GLY A 94 -19.16 -24.94 15.72
N THR A 95 -19.94 -23.89 15.40
CA THR A 95 -20.28 -22.81 16.34
C THR A 95 -21.55 -23.07 17.17
N ALA A 96 -22.32 -24.12 16.85
CA ALA A 96 -23.58 -24.44 17.54
C ALA A 96 -23.43 -25.26 18.84
N SER A 97 -22.21 -25.71 19.20
CA SER A 97 -21.99 -26.58 20.37
C SER A 97 -21.34 -25.90 21.58
N ALA A 98 -21.21 -24.57 21.60
CA ALA A 98 -20.60 -23.85 22.73
C ALA A 98 -21.44 -22.63 23.15
N ALA A 99 -22.60 -22.88 23.77
CA ALA A 99 -23.35 -21.84 24.47
C ALA A 99 -24.03 -22.41 25.73
N THR A 100 -23.35 -22.32 26.87
CA THR A 100 -23.95 -22.44 28.21
C THR A 100 -23.96 -21.06 28.86
N PRO A 101 -25.11 -20.53 29.33
CA PRO A 101 -25.16 -19.24 30.00
C PRO A 101 -25.12 -19.40 31.52
N GLY A 102 -24.32 -18.54 32.16
CA GLY A 102 -24.47 -18.19 33.58
C GLY A 102 -23.28 -18.56 34.46
N GLU A 103 -22.41 -17.57 34.73
CA GLU A 103 -21.97 -17.25 36.08
C GLU A 103 -21.41 -15.82 36.11
N LYS A 104 -21.85 -15.00 37.07
CA LYS A 104 -21.39 -13.62 37.24
C LYS A 104 -19.90 -13.61 37.62
N ALA A 105 -19.12 -12.80 36.90
CA ALA A 105 -17.74 -12.50 37.28
C ALA A 105 -17.73 -11.64 38.56
N PRO A 106 -16.80 -11.88 39.51
CA PRO A 106 -16.52 -10.94 40.59
C PRO A 106 -15.90 -9.67 40.02
N ASP A 107 -16.08 -8.57 40.74
CA ASP A 107 -15.63 -7.23 40.38
C ASP A 107 -14.10 -7.12 40.50
N ASP A 108 -13.37 -7.79 39.61
CA ASP A 108 -11.90 -7.82 39.59
C ASP A 108 -11.31 -6.64 38.79
N TYR A 109 -12.10 -5.61 38.48
CA TYR A 109 -11.66 -4.40 37.77
C TYR A 109 -10.91 -3.39 38.66
N ALA A 110 -10.47 -3.78 39.85
CA ALA A 110 -9.49 -3.03 40.61
C ALA A 110 -8.10 -3.26 40.00
N TRP A 111 -7.63 -2.32 39.18
CA TRP A 111 -6.25 -2.30 38.69
C TRP A 111 -5.27 -2.16 39.88
N GLU A 112 -4.74 -3.27 40.39
CA GLU A 112 -3.54 -3.30 41.23
C GLU A 112 -2.36 -2.80 40.39
N GLY A 113 -2.08 -1.51 40.48
CA GLY A 113 -1.07 -0.86 39.64
C GLY A 113 -1.28 0.64 39.44
N ALA A 114 -2.32 1.24 40.03
CA ALA A 114 -2.52 2.69 40.07
C ALA A 114 -1.51 3.45 40.95
N GLY A 115 -0.25 2.99 41.00
CA GLY A 115 0.83 3.57 41.80
C GLY A 115 2.22 3.44 41.19
N GLU A 116 2.39 2.83 40.01
CA GLU A 116 3.73 2.65 39.44
C GLU A 116 4.10 3.83 38.53
N THR A 117 5.02 4.62 39.07
CA THR A 117 5.67 5.77 38.44
C THR A 117 6.16 5.44 37.03
N TRP A 118 5.79 6.25 36.05
CA TRP A 118 6.26 6.14 34.67
C TRP A 118 7.79 6.22 34.59
N GLN A 119 8.48 5.07 34.57
CA GLN A 119 9.90 5.03 34.22
C GLN A 119 10.04 5.26 32.72
N SER A 120 10.44 6.49 32.35
CA SER A 120 10.79 6.84 30.99
C SER A 120 12.03 6.05 30.56
N SER A 121 11.84 4.96 29.84
CA SER A 121 12.92 4.24 29.19
C SER A 121 13.43 5.07 28.00
N VAL A 122 14.58 5.72 28.19
CA VAL A 122 15.26 6.45 27.10
C VAL A 122 16.00 5.43 26.25
N PHE A 123 15.43 5.08 25.11
CA PHE A 123 16.09 4.20 24.15
C PHE A 123 17.31 4.91 23.52
N PRO A 124 18.48 4.26 23.41
CA PRO A 124 19.59 4.82 22.66
C PRO A 124 19.19 4.93 21.18
N ARG A 125 19.33 6.13 20.61
CA ARG A 125 19.01 6.39 19.20
C ARG A 125 19.82 5.44 18.30
N ARG A 126 19.16 4.45 17.70
CA ARG A 126 19.75 3.54 16.70
C ARG A 126 19.81 4.19 15.31
N TYR A 127 20.15 5.48 15.24
CA TYR A 127 20.36 6.16 13.96
C TYR A 127 21.85 6.43 13.78
N LYS A 128 22.46 5.73 12.82
CA LYS A 128 23.79 6.06 12.32
C LYS A 128 23.60 7.07 11.19
N PRO A 129 24.02 8.34 11.34
CA PRO A 129 23.95 9.28 10.23
C PRO A 129 24.77 8.73 9.06
N GLY A 130 24.18 8.71 7.87
CA GLY A 130 24.89 8.35 6.64
C GLY A 130 25.90 9.42 6.23
N PRO A 131 26.83 9.09 5.31
CA PRO A 131 27.79 10.05 4.79
C PRO A 131 27.08 11.22 4.10
N SER A 132 27.66 12.41 4.26
CA SER A 132 27.16 13.63 3.62
C SER A 132 27.33 13.57 2.10
N VAL A 133 26.54 14.36 1.37
CA VAL A 133 26.63 14.47 -0.10
C VAL A 133 28.04 14.90 -0.53
N ASP A 134 28.71 15.73 0.27
CA ASP A 134 30.08 16.18 0.03
C ASP A 134 31.08 15.03 0.20
N GLU A 135 30.93 14.20 1.24
CA GLU A 135 31.76 13.00 1.44
C GLU A 135 31.58 11.98 0.30
N LEU A 136 30.33 11.77 -0.16
CA LEU A 136 30.05 10.90 -1.30
C LEU A 136 30.63 11.45 -2.61
N ALA A 137 30.64 12.77 -2.79
CA ALA A 137 31.25 13.41 -3.95
C ALA A 137 32.78 13.24 -3.95
N GLU A 138 33.41 13.35 -2.78
CA GLU A 138 34.85 13.05 -2.63
C GLU A 138 35.16 11.58 -2.88
N GLU A 139 34.33 10.67 -2.38
CA GLU A 139 34.49 9.23 -2.56
C GLU A 139 34.36 8.85 -4.05
N LEU A 140 33.36 9.40 -4.74
CA LEU A 140 33.18 9.23 -6.18
C LEU A 140 34.37 9.81 -6.98
N ALA A 141 34.91 10.94 -6.54
CA ALA A 141 36.08 11.56 -7.17
C ALA A 141 37.35 10.70 -7.00
N ARG A 142 37.54 10.09 -5.82
CA ARG A 142 38.65 9.13 -5.58
C ARG A 142 38.51 7.89 -6.46
N LEU A 143 37.31 7.34 -6.55
CA LEU A 143 37.02 6.13 -7.33
C LEU A 143 37.19 6.37 -8.84
N LYS A 144 36.77 7.54 -9.33
CA LYS A 144 36.99 7.95 -10.73
C LYS A 144 38.46 8.13 -11.06
N ARG A 145 39.30 8.63 -10.14
CA ARG A 145 40.75 8.71 -10.33
C ARG A 145 41.40 7.33 -10.42
N GLN A 146 40.95 6.37 -9.59
CA GLN A 146 41.45 4.99 -9.67
C GLN A 146 41.11 4.32 -10.99
N MET A 147 39.93 4.63 -11.57
CA MET A 147 39.48 4.04 -12.84
C MET A 147 39.92 4.83 -14.10
N ALA A 148 40.79 5.84 -13.96
CA ALA A 148 41.26 6.68 -15.06
C ALA A 148 40.15 7.27 -15.97
N MET A 149 38.97 7.55 -15.39
CA MET A 149 37.81 8.03 -16.13
C MET A 149 37.92 9.54 -16.41
N PRO A 150 37.51 10.03 -17.60
CA PRO A 150 37.56 11.45 -17.93
C PRO A 150 36.63 12.25 -17.00
N ALA A 151 37.15 13.35 -16.46
CA ALA A 151 36.41 14.25 -15.59
C ALA A 151 35.35 15.01 -16.40
N GLY A 152 34.12 14.51 -16.42
CA GLY A 152 32.97 15.27 -16.93
C GLY A 152 32.79 16.56 -16.13
N HIS A 153 32.58 17.67 -16.82
CA HIS A 153 32.37 19.00 -16.22
C HIS A 153 31.02 19.03 -15.48
N THR A 154 30.99 18.58 -14.23
CA THR A 154 29.86 18.81 -13.33
C THR A 154 30.08 20.14 -12.63
N GLY A 155 29.20 21.10 -12.93
CA GLY A 155 29.33 22.49 -12.53
C GLY A 155 29.45 22.72 -11.02
N ALA A 156 30.28 23.71 -10.72
CA ALA A 156 30.34 24.51 -9.50
C ALA A 156 30.43 23.72 -8.17
N HIS A 157 31.63 23.75 -7.58
CA HIS A 157 31.89 23.59 -6.15
C HIS A 157 31.09 24.60 -5.31
N ARG A 158 29.78 24.42 -5.20
CA ARG A 158 28.99 25.06 -4.15
C ARG A 158 29.08 24.13 -2.96
N ARG A 159 30.00 24.45 -2.05
CA ARG A 159 30.01 23.87 -0.69
C ARG A 159 28.61 24.11 -0.13
N TYR A 160 27.76 23.08 -0.10
CA TYR A 160 26.47 23.22 0.55
C TYR A 160 26.80 23.39 2.02
N ALA A 161 26.52 24.59 2.55
CA ALA A 161 26.74 24.88 3.96
C ALA A 161 26.19 23.72 4.79
N PRO A 162 26.93 23.22 5.80
CA PRO A 162 26.46 22.14 6.64
C PRO A 162 25.12 22.60 7.21
N ARG A 163 24.02 21.99 6.73
CA ARG A 163 22.69 22.35 7.22
C ARG A 163 22.74 22.17 8.72
N ALA A 164 22.60 23.30 9.40
CA ALA A 164 22.68 23.41 10.83
C ALA A 164 21.90 22.26 11.46
N ARG A 165 22.54 21.55 12.40
CA ARG A 165 21.89 20.57 13.27
C ARG A 165 20.80 21.30 14.04
N VAL A 166 19.60 21.40 13.50
CA VAL A 166 18.45 21.93 14.22
C VAL A 166 17.26 21.03 13.98
N ASN A 167 17.40 19.78 14.43
CA ASN A 167 16.23 18.99 14.80
C ASN A 167 15.94 19.31 16.28
N ARG A 168 15.41 20.52 16.54
CA ARG A 168 14.90 20.88 17.87
C ARG A 168 13.53 20.22 18.05
N PRO A 169 13.35 19.30 19.02
CA PRO A 169 12.02 18.83 19.36
C PRO A 169 11.22 20.00 19.94
N ARG A 170 10.10 20.35 19.31
CA ARG A 170 9.10 21.25 19.90
C ARG A 170 8.43 20.50 21.05
N ILE A 171 8.92 20.71 22.27
CA ILE A 171 8.24 20.28 23.48
C ILE A 171 7.11 21.28 23.71
N ARG A 172 5.85 20.85 23.56
CA ARG A 172 4.71 21.57 24.15
C ARG A 172 4.73 21.25 25.64
N ARG A 173 4.83 22.28 26.48
CA ARG A 173 4.44 22.18 27.89
C ARG A 173 2.93 22.18 27.98
#